data_AF-A0ABC8B0Q3-F1
#
_entry.id   AF-A0ABC8B0Q3-F1
#
_cell.length_a   1.000
_cell.length_b   1.000
_cell.length_c   1.000
_cell.angle_alpha   90.00
_cell.angle_beta   90.00
_cell.angle_gamma   90.00
#
_symmetry.space_group_name_H-M   'P 1'
#
loop_
_entity.id
_entity.type
_entity.pdbx_description
1 polymer ?
#
loop_
_entity_poly.entity_id
_entity_poly.type
_entity_poly.pdbx_seq_one_letter_code
_entity_poly.pdbx_strand_id
1 'polypeptide(L)' 'MTHASDRWVVVLSRIGEDGWIQDDVRAWLGQRGIDWNPFTVEEARFDTYCTRDPSTVARTFSVLESALRRLGLS' A
#
# COMPACT_ATOMS: atom_id res chain seq x y z
N MET A 1 22.99 -9.07 7.19
CA MET A 1 22.14 -9.09 8.40
C MET A 1 20.71 -9.23 7.93
N THR A 2 20.07 -10.34 8.23
CA THR A 2 18.69 -10.62 7.83
C THR A 2 17.75 -9.71 8.62
N HIS A 3 17.06 -8.80 7.93
CA HIS A 3 15.94 -8.00 8.44
C HIS A 3 14.76 -8.93 8.80
N ALA A 4 14.92 -9.80 9.79
CA ALA A 4 13.93 -10.82 10.17
C ALA A 4 12.68 -10.22 10.84
N SER A 5 12.58 -8.90 10.98
CA SER A 5 11.51 -8.19 11.67
C SER A 5 10.88 -7.06 10.85
N ASP A 6 11.20 -6.93 9.55
CA ASP A 6 10.57 -5.89 8.75
C ASP A 6 9.08 -6.21 8.53
N ARG A 7 8.23 -5.27 8.94
CA ARG A 7 6.79 -5.48 9.01
C ARG A 7 6.11 -4.84 7.81
N TRP A 8 5.14 -5.54 7.24
CA TRP A 8 4.21 -4.95 6.29
C TRP A 8 3.24 -4.00 7.00
N VAL A 9 3.17 -2.76 6.52
CA VAL A 9 2.26 -1.72 6.98
C VAL A 9 1.25 -1.43 5.88
N VAL A 10 -0.04 -1.56 6.20
CA VAL A 10 -1.12 -1.14 5.30
C VAL A 10 -1.21 0.38 5.35
N VAL A 11 -0.90 1.06 4.24
CA VAL A 11 -0.97 2.53 4.16
C VAL A 11 -2.27 3.02 3.54
N LEU A 12 -2.92 2.20 2.72
CA LEU A 12 -4.21 2.49 2.12
C LEU A 12 -5.08 1.24 2.12
N SER A 13 -6.38 1.44 2.35
CA SER A 13 -7.41 0.41 2.27
C SER A 13 -8.66 0.99 1.62
N ARG A 14 -9.27 0.25 0.70
CA ARG A 14 -10.52 0.62 0.02
C ARG A 14 -11.46 -0.57 -0.05
N ILE A 15 -12.70 -0.35 0.35
CA ILE A 15 -13.80 -1.33 0.28
C ILE A 15 -14.78 -0.88 -0.79
N GLY A 16 -15.20 -1.79 -1.66
CA GLY A 16 -16.24 -1.53 -2.65
C GLY A 16 -16.19 -2.48 -3.84
N GLU A 17 -16.81 -2.06 -4.94
CA GLU A 17 -16.71 -2.72 -6.25
C GLU A 17 -15.27 -2.65 -6.81
N ASP A 18 -15.02 -3.21 -7.99
CA ASP A 18 -13.71 -3.21 -8.68
C ASP A 18 -13.18 -1.78 -8.95
N GLY A 19 -12.61 -1.15 -7.92
CA GLY A 19 -11.97 0.16 -7.95
C GLY A 19 -10.45 0.05 -7.99
N TRP A 20 -9.83 0.89 -8.81
CA TRP A 20 -8.39 0.89 -9.06
C TRP A 20 -7.63 1.63 -7.94
N ILE A 21 -7.15 0.89 -6.95
CA ILE A 21 -6.37 1.43 -5.80
C ILE A 21 -5.08 2.17 -6.23
N GLN A 22 -4.61 1.97 -7.46
CA GLN A 22 -3.40 2.64 -7.95
C GLN A 22 -3.55 4.17 -8.05
N ASP A 23 -4.75 4.68 -8.37
CA ASP A 23 -4.99 6.12 -8.41
C ASP A 23 -4.96 6.72 -7.00
N ASP A 24 -5.48 5.99 -6.01
CA ASP A 24 -5.42 6.38 -4.60
C ASP A 24 -3.96 6.38 -4.09
N VAL A 25 -3.15 5.40 -4.49
CA VAL A 25 -1.71 5.36 -4.20
C VAL A 25 -0.99 6.55 -4.82
N ARG A 26 -1.27 6.87 -6.10
CA ARG A 26 -0.69 8.04 -6.77
C ARG A 26 -1.06 9.35 -6.08
N ALA A 27 -2.33 9.50 -5.67
CA ALA A 27 -2.78 10.67 -4.94
C ALA A 27 -2.11 10.77 -3.57
N TRP A 28 -1.99 9.67 -2.83
CA TRP A 28 -1.32 9.61 -1.52
C TRP A 28 0.17 9.96 -1.61
N LEU A 29 0.88 9.49 -2.64
CA LEU A 29 2.26 9.88 -2.94
C LEU A 29 2.37 11.35 -3.34
N GLY A 30 1.45 11.83 -4.18
CA GLY A 30 1.40 13.22 -4.63
C GLY A 30 1.23 14.22 -3.47
N GLN A 31 0.44 13.87 -2.45
CA GLN A 31 0.30 14.67 -1.22
C GLN A 31 1.62 14.80 -0.43
N ARG A 32 2.59 13.93 -0.68
CA ARG A 32 3.95 13.94 -0.08
C ARG A 32 4.99 14.56 -1.02
N GLY A 33 4.57 15.13 -2.14
CA GLY A 33 5.47 15.68 -3.16
C GLY A 33 6.22 14.60 -3.96
N ILE A 34 5.69 13.37 -3.99
CA ILE A 34 6.28 12.26 -4.75
C ILE A 34 5.36 11.99 -5.96
N ASP A 35 5.87 12.23 -7.15
CA ASP A 35 5.14 12.14 -8.43
C ASP A 35 5.31 10.78 -9.14
N TRP A 36 6.16 9.90 -8.63
CA TRP A 36 6.42 8.54 -9.13
C TRP A 36 6.29 7.51 -8.01
N ASN A 37 6.22 6.21 -8.32
CA ASN A 37 6.17 5.16 -7.28
C ASN A 37 7.59 4.83 -6.77
N PRO A 38 7.95 5.17 -5.51
CA PRO A 38 9.30 5.03 -4.99
C PRO A 38 9.65 3.64 -4.45
N PHE A 39 8.70 2.71 -4.50
CA PHE A 39 8.84 1.37 -3.95
C PHE A 39 9.13 0.33 -5.03
N THR A 40 10.05 -0.59 -4.73
CA THR A 40 10.23 -1.78 -5.55
C THR A 40 9.06 -2.75 -5.37
N VAL A 41 8.98 -3.75 -6.25
CA VAL A 41 7.99 -4.85 -6.14
C VAL A 41 8.19 -5.73 -4.89
N GLU A 42 9.36 -5.64 -4.24
CA GLU A 42 9.65 -6.33 -2.99
C GLU A 42 9.30 -5.48 -1.76
N GLU A 43 9.24 -4.15 -1.93
CA GLU A 43 8.96 -3.18 -0.85
C GLU A 43 7.48 -2.83 -0.73
N ALA A 44 6.70 -3.00 -1.80
CA ALA A 44 5.28 -2.68 -1.80
C ALA A 44 4.47 -3.72 -2.55
N ARG A 45 3.25 -3.98 -2.08
CA ARG A 45 2.34 -4.93 -2.70
C ARG A 45 0.88 -4.49 -2.58
N PHE A 46 0.07 -5.05 -3.48
CA PHE A 46 -1.37 -4.89 -3.49
C PHE A 46 -2.02 -6.21 -3.09
N ASP A 47 -2.79 -6.20 -1.99
CA ASP A 47 -3.51 -7.38 -1.53
C ASP A 47 -5.02 -7.16 -1.68
N THR A 48 -5.76 -8.22 -2.02
CA THR A 48 -7.23 -8.22 -2.09
C THR A 48 -7.78 -9.23 -1.08
N TYR A 49 -8.76 -8.80 -0.29
CA TYR A 49 -9.41 -9.60 0.75
C TYR A 49 -10.92 -9.63 0.52
N CYS A 50 -11.53 -10.77 0.78
CA CYS A 50 -12.98 -10.88 0.85
C CYS A 50 -13.49 -10.02 2.02
N THR A 51 -14.61 -9.34 1.81
CA THR A 51 -15.33 -8.70 2.92
C THR A 51 -16.48 -9.59 3.39
N ARG A 52 -17.20 -9.12 4.42
CA ARG A 52 -18.41 -9.79 4.89
C ARG A 52 -19.54 -9.73 3.86
N ASP A 53 -19.58 -8.68 3.04
CA ASP A 53 -20.52 -8.57 1.93
C ASP A 53 -19.88 -9.20 0.67
N PRO A 54 -20.43 -10.32 0.15
CA PRO A 54 -19.83 -11.02 -0.98
C PRO A 54 -19.85 -10.22 -2.28
N SER A 55 -20.63 -9.13 -2.37
CA SER A 55 -20.63 -8.24 -3.52
C SER A 55 -19.46 -7.24 -3.54
N THR A 56 -18.64 -7.19 -2.48
CA THR A 56 -17.54 -6.24 -2.36
C THR A 56 -16.24 -6.91 -1.92
N VAL A 57 -15.12 -6.29 -2.32
CA VAL A 57 -13.77 -6.70 -1.89
C VAL A 57 -13.08 -5.54 -1.19
N ALA A 58 -12.16 -5.86 -0.28
CA ALA A 58 -11.23 -4.91 0.29
C ALA A 58 -9.90 -5.02 -0.46
N ARG A 59 -9.39 -3.89 -0.96
CA ARG A 59 -8.05 -3.80 -1.53
C ARG A 59 -7.16 -2.99 -0.61
N THR A 60 -5.93 -3.43 -0.44
CA THR A 60 -4.95 -2.72 0.36
C THR A 60 -3.68 -2.48 -0.43
N PHE A 61 -3.02 -1.37 -0.13
CA PHE A 61 -1.64 -1.13 -0.53
C PHE A 61 -0.79 -1.22 0.74
N SER A 62 0.11 -2.19 0.76
CA SER A 62 0.99 -2.48 1.89
C SER A 62 2.43 -2.20 1.48
N VAL A 63 3.18 -1.58 2.39
CA VAL A 63 4.60 -1.23 2.19
C VAL A 63 5.41 -1.77 3.37
N LEU A 64 6.63 -2.22 3.12
CA LEU A 64 7.57 -2.54 4.20
C LEU A 64 7.84 -1.30 5.05
N GLU A 65 7.80 -1.47 6.37
CA GLU A 65 8.03 -0.39 7.32
C GLU A 65 9.40 0.26 7.11
N SER A 66 10.44 -0.51 6.77
CA SER A 66 11.76 0.02 6.45
C SER A 66 11.76 0.95 5.22
N ALA A 67 10.96 0.63 4.19
CA ALA A 67 10.85 1.44 2.98
C ALA A 67 10.11 2.76 3.26
N LEU A 68 9.10 2.74 4.13
CA LEU A 68 8.44 3.96 4.61
C LEU A 68 9.41 4.85 5.39
N ARG A 69 10.19 4.29 6.32
CA ARG A 69 11.19 5.04 7.10
C ARG A 69 12.28 5.63 6.22
N ARG A 70 12.77 4.88 5.22
CA ARG A 70 13.77 5.33 4.23
C ARG A 70 13.31 6.60 3.49
N LEU A 71 12.01 6.75 3.28
CA LEU A 71 11.40 7.88 2.58
C LEU A 71 10.85 8.96 3.53
N GLY A 72 10.96 8.79 4.84
CA GLY A 72 10.38 9.71 5.82
C GLY A 72 8.85 9.73 5.82
N LEU A 73 8.21 8.59 5.52
CA LEU A 73 6.75 8.46 5.38
C LEU A 73 6.06 7.76 6.56
N SER A 74 6.83 7.38 7.59
CA SER A 74 6.35 6.75 8.83
C SER A 74 5.82 7.76 9.83
#